data_AF-A0A8J5IA12-F1
#
_entry.id   AF-A0A8J5IA12-F1
#
_cell.length_a   1.000
_cell.length_b   1.000
_cell.length_c   1.000
_cell.angle_alpha   90.00
_cell.angle_beta   90.00
_cell.angle_gamma   90.00
#
_symmetry.space_group_name_H-M   'P 1'
#
loop_
_entity.id
_entity.type
_entity.pdbx_description
1 polymer ?
#
loop_
_entity_poly.entity_id
_entity_poly.type
_entity_poly.pdbx_seq_one_letter_code
_entity_poly.pdbx_strand_id
1 'polypeptide(L)'
;MNLQNGMPSTHTLDLTSSLGASSRNQSAGDNKSTDYHNTRSILTIAFQFPYEAHLQDSIAATARQYVRSIVSSVQRVSMALTQVRPGHNIGSKQLPGSPDAVTLAHWICQSYNHHLGMDLLRNDGGNEESLLKTLWHHQDAILCCSFEMQPVFTFANQAGLDMLETSLVALQDITLDKIFDEDGQKQLHSGLVKLMEQGYIYLPAGVCCSGMGRHVSFEQAIAWKVVREDNNAHCVALCFVNWAFL
;
A
#
# COMPACT_ATOMS: atom_id res chain seq x y z
N MET A 1 25.00 -29.93 -52.00
CA MET A 1 24.00 -29.52 -51.00
C MET A 1 24.64 -29.64 -49.63
N ASN A 2 24.76 -28.54 -48.90
CA ASN A 2 24.78 -28.56 -47.44
C ASN A 2 24.43 -27.15 -46.96
N LEU A 3 23.18 -27.01 -46.50
CA LEU A 3 22.66 -25.88 -45.74
C LEU A 3 22.79 -26.29 -44.27
N GLN A 4 23.65 -25.64 -43.49
CA GLN A 4 23.57 -25.72 -42.04
C GLN A 4 23.40 -24.29 -41.51
N ASN A 5 22.15 -23.98 -41.13
CA ASN A 5 21.74 -22.79 -40.43
C ASN A 5 22.61 -22.56 -39.19
N GLY A 6 23.33 -21.44 -39.15
CA GLY A 6 23.89 -20.90 -37.91
C GLY A 6 22.78 -20.25 -37.10
N MET A 7 22.33 -20.92 -36.03
CA MET A 7 21.47 -20.31 -35.02
C MET A 7 22.29 -19.26 -34.24
N PRO A 8 21.80 -18.03 -34.05
CA PRO A 8 22.45 -17.08 -33.15
C PRO A 8 22.25 -17.55 -31.71
N SER A 9 23.35 -17.95 -31.06
CA SER A 9 23.34 -18.28 -29.64
C SER A 9 23.07 -17.01 -28.81
N THR A 10 21.85 -16.85 -28.33
CA THR A 10 21.53 -15.91 -27.24
C THR A 10 22.19 -16.43 -25.96
N HIS A 11 23.42 -15.99 -25.70
CA HIS A 11 24.14 -16.33 -24.48
C HIS A 11 23.76 -15.35 -23.37
N THR A 12 22.76 -15.71 -22.56
CA THR A 12 22.42 -14.97 -21.33
C THR A 12 23.55 -15.18 -20.31
N LEU A 13 24.30 -14.13 -19.99
CA LEU A 13 25.34 -14.18 -18.95
C LEU A 13 24.67 -14.26 -17.56
N ASP A 14 25.06 -15.24 -16.75
CA ASP A 14 24.60 -15.33 -15.35
C ASP A 14 25.38 -14.35 -14.47
N LEU A 15 24.77 -13.20 -14.19
CA LEU A 15 25.33 -12.10 -13.40
C LEU A 15 25.21 -12.30 -11.88
N THR A 16 24.61 -13.40 -11.41
CA THR A 16 24.34 -13.61 -9.97
C THR A 16 25.57 -14.07 -9.18
N SER A 17 26.58 -14.60 -9.87
CA SER A 17 27.80 -15.19 -9.27
C SER A 17 28.70 -14.20 -8.53
N SER A 18 28.63 -12.89 -8.81
CA SER A 18 29.51 -11.87 -8.22
C SER A 18 29.04 -11.31 -6.87
N LEU A 19 27.82 -11.63 -6.42
CA LEU A 19 27.19 -10.92 -5.29
C LEU A 19 27.44 -11.58 -3.92
N GLY A 20 28.13 -12.74 -3.88
CA GLY A 20 28.29 -13.60 -2.69
C GLY A 20 29.60 -13.50 -1.91
N ALA A 21 30.46 -12.49 -2.14
CA ALA A 21 31.77 -12.42 -1.47
C ALA A 21 32.04 -11.05 -0.85
N SER A 22 31.60 -10.88 0.40
CA SER A 22 32.24 -9.97 1.35
C SER A 22 32.69 -10.78 2.56
N SER A 23 33.87 -11.37 2.45
CA SER A 23 34.68 -11.76 3.60
C SER A 23 35.54 -10.55 3.98
N ARG A 24 35.50 -10.10 5.25
CA ARG A 24 36.59 -10.33 6.22
C ARG A 24 36.57 -9.35 7.41
N ASN A 25 36.53 -9.95 8.60
CA ASN A 25 37.12 -9.57 9.90
C ASN A 25 36.83 -8.21 10.53
N GLN A 26 36.15 -8.22 11.69
CA GLN A 26 36.60 -7.49 12.88
C GLN A 26 36.33 -8.30 14.17
N SER A 27 37.35 -8.27 15.01
CA SER A 27 37.60 -8.79 16.36
C SER A 27 36.43 -8.97 17.34
N ALA A 28 36.63 -9.97 18.20
CA ALA A 28 35.91 -10.28 19.42
C ALA A 28 35.58 -9.05 20.30
N GLY A 29 34.34 -9.00 20.74
CA GLY A 29 33.81 -8.09 21.75
C GLY A 29 32.35 -8.45 21.98
N ASP A 30 32.07 -9.13 23.09
CA ASP A 30 30.73 -9.48 23.55
C ASP A 30 29.82 -8.26 23.52
N ASN A 31 28.76 -8.32 22.71
CA ASN A 31 27.48 -7.73 23.04
C ASN A 31 26.41 -8.34 22.13
N LYS A 32 25.40 -8.97 22.74
CA LYS A 32 24.13 -9.37 22.11
C LYS A 32 23.52 -8.14 21.44
N SER A 33 23.72 -7.98 20.14
CA SER A 33 22.88 -7.12 19.32
C SER A 33 22.00 -8.02 18.45
N THR A 34 20.71 -7.74 18.54
CA THR A 34 19.60 -8.31 17.78
C THR A 34 19.95 -8.39 16.30
N ASP A 35 20.09 -9.61 15.79
CA ASP A 35 20.18 -9.92 14.36
C ASP A 35 18.87 -9.47 13.68
N TYR A 36 18.81 -8.19 13.28
CA TYR A 36 17.93 -7.78 12.20
C TYR A 36 18.50 -8.43 10.94
N HIS A 37 17.80 -9.44 10.43
CA HIS A 37 18.08 -9.99 9.11
C HIS A 37 18.22 -8.84 8.10
N ASN A 38 19.46 -8.58 7.67
CA ASN A 38 19.73 -7.67 6.57
C ASN A 38 19.25 -8.36 5.28
N THR A 39 17.95 -8.27 4.99
CA THR A 39 17.34 -8.85 3.80
C THR A 39 17.81 -8.07 2.58
N ARG A 40 18.98 -8.43 2.07
CA ARG A 40 19.50 -7.92 0.81
C ARG A 40 18.59 -8.41 -0.31
N SER A 41 17.70 -7.54 -0.78
CA SER A 41 16.87 -7.81 -1.95
C SER A 41 17.65 -7.49 -3.22
N ILE A 42 17.66 -8.43 -4.17
CA ILE A 42 18.33 -8.29 -5.47
C ILE A 42 17.25 -8.26 -6.54
N LEU A 43 17.21 -7.18 -7.33
CA LEU A 43 16.34 -7.06 -8.49
C LEU A 43 17.19 -7.15 -9.76
N THR A 44 16.95 -8.18 -10.56
CA THR A 44 17.61 -8.36 -11.86
C THR A 44 16.65 -7.95 -12.98
N ILE A 45 17.07 -7.01 -13.81
CA ILE A 45 16.30 -6.55 -14.98
C ILE A 45 17.18 -6.75 -16.22
N ALA A 46 16.64 -7.45 -17.22
CA ALA A 46 17.29 -7.64 -18.50
C ALA A 46 16.65 -6.73 -19.55
N PHE A 47 17.48 -6.14 -20.41
CA PHE A 47 17.03 -5.33 -21.54
C PHE A 47 17.51 -5.94 -22.83
N GLN A 48 16.64 -5.95 -23.82
CA GLN A 48 16.96 -6.37 -25.18
C GLN A 48 16.68 -5.22 -26.12
N PHE A 49 17.66 -4.89 -26.96
CA PHE A 49 17.54 -3.86 -27.98
C PHE A 49 17.75 -4.49 -29.36
N PRO A 50 16.93 -4.14 -30.36
CA PRO A 50 17.19 -4.53 -31.74
C PRO A 50 18.51 -3.90 -32.18
N TYR A 51 19.35 -4.67 -32.87
CA TYR A 51 20.68 -4.24 -33.29
C TYR A 51 20.78 -4.21 -34.81
N GLU A 52 21.18 -3.05 -35.33
CA GLU A 52 21.55 -2.86 -36.74
C GLU A 52 22.89 -2.12 -36.80
N ALA A 53 23.85 -2.65 -37.56
CA ALA A 53 25.23 -2.17 -37.55
C ALA A 53 25.36 -0.68 -37.90
N HIS A 54 24.55 -0.18 -38.83
CA HIS A 54 24.58 1.23 -39.24
C HIS A 54 23.94 2.20 -38.23
N LEU A 55 23.21 1.69 -37.24
CA LEU A 55 22.56 2.47 -36.18
C LEU A 55 23.22 2.24 -34.81
N GLN A 56 24.37 1.55 -34.77
CA GLN A 56 25.02 1.12 -33.52
C GLN A 56 25.14 2.25 -32.49
N ASP A 57 25.64 3.43 -32.88
CA ASP A 57 25.84 4.54 -31.95
C ASP A 57 24.52 5.13 -31.44
N SER A 58 23.50 5.19 -32.31
CA SER A 58 22.16 5.68 -31.98
C SER A 58 21.43 4.72 -31.05
N ILE A 59 21.48 3.41 -31.33
CA ILE A 59 20.90 2.35 -30.50
C ILE A 59 21.62 2.33 -29.15
N ALA A 60 22.94 2.44 -29.12
CA ALA A 60 23.71 2.49 -27.88
C ALA A 60 23.38 3.74 -27.05
N ALA A 61 23.20 4.90 -27.67
CA ALA A 61 22.79 6.12 -26.99
C ALA A 61 21.39 5.99 -26.39
N THR A 62 20.44 5.46 -27.16
CA THR A 62 19.05 5.25 -26.76
C THR A 62 18.95 4.21 -25.64
N ALA A 63 19.66 3.09 -25.77
CA ALA A 63 19.74 2.06 -24.75
C ALA A 63 20.32 2.60 -23.43
N ARG A 64 21.41 3.38 -23.49
CA ARG A 64 21.98 4.05 -22.30
C ARG A 64 20.98 4.99 -21.65
N GLN A 65 20.23 5.75 -22.43
CA GLN A 65 19.22 6.67 -21.89
C GLN A 65 18.07 5.91 -21.23
N TYR A 66 17.62 4.82 -21.86
CA TYR A 66 16.57 3.97 -21.32
C TYR A 66 17.00 3.33 -19.99
N VAL A 67 18.19 2.72 -19.94
CA VAL A 67 18.74 2.12 -18.71
C VAL A 67 18.85 3.17 -17.60
N ARG A 68 19.36 4.37 -17.90
CA ARG A 68 19.43 5.46 -16.91
C ARG A 68 18.04 5.84 -16.37
N SER A 69 17.05 5.97 -17.23
CA SER A 69 15.66 6.29 -16.84
C SER A 69 15.08 5.22 -15.91
N ILE A 70 15.29 3.94 -16.24
CA ILE A 70 14.83 2.82 -15.40
C ILE A 70 15.55 2.83 -14.05
N VAL A 71 16.87 3.00 -14.02
CA VAL A 71 17.64 3.11 -12.77
C VAL A 71 17.13 4.26 -11.90
N SER A 72 16.92 5.44 -12.47
CA SER A 72 16.36 6.57 -11.72
C SER A 72 14.96 6.29 -11.18
N SER A 73 14.13 5.58 -11.94
CA SER A 73 12.78 5.20 -11.49
C SER A 73 12.82 4.19 -10.36
N VAL A 74 13.65 3.14 -10.48
CA VAL A 74 13.87 2.16 -9.42
C VAL A 74 14.46 2.82 -8.17
N GLN A 75 15.38 3.78 -8.32
CA GLN A 75 15.93 4.53 -7.20
C GLN A 75 14.86 5.36 -6.48
N ARG A 76 13.99 6.07 -7.22
CA ARG A 76 12.89 6.84 -6.60
C ARG A 76 11.93 5.94 -5.83
N VAL A 77 11.53 4.81 -6.43
CA VAL A 77 10.66 3.83 -5.78
C VAL A 77 11.37 3.21 -4.58
N SER A 78 12.63 2.80 -4.73
CA SER A 78 13.44 2.25 -3.63
C SER A 78 13.59 3.24 -2.49
N MET A 79 13.82 4.53 -2.76
CA MET A 79 13.87 5.57 -1.73
C MET A 79 12.53 5.74 -1.02
N ALA A 80 11.41 5.75 -1.76
CA ALA A 80 10.08 5.79 -1.18
C ALA A 80 9.80 4.55 -0.29
N LEU A 81 10.22 3.37 -0.75
CA LEU A 81 10.12 2.13 0.02
C LEU A 81 11.10 2.08 1.20
N THR A 82 12.27 2.72 1.12
CA THR A 82 13.25 2.78 2.22
C THR A 82 12.77 3.72 3.34
N GLN A 83 11.96 4.73 3.00
CA GLN A 83 11.24 5.54 3.98
C GLN A 83 10.14 4.73 4.70
N VAL A 84 9.64 3.65 4.10
CA VAL A 84 8.90 2.59 4.78
C VAL A 84 9.91 1.72 5.54
N ARG A 85 10.48 2.25 6.62
CA ARG A 85 11.39 1.51 7.50
C ARG A 85 10.71 0.21 7.97
N PRO A 86 11.30 -0.97 7.73
CA PRO A 86 10.91 -2.20 8.40
C PRO A 86 11.37 -2.08 9.85
N GLY A 87 10.43 -1.70 10.71
CA GLY A 87 10.70 -1.22 12.07
C GLY A 87 9.53 -0.41 12.64
N HIS A 88 8.53 -0.07 11.82
CA HIS A 88 7.21 0.13 12.37
C HIS A 88 6.72 -1.23 12.88
N ASN A 89 6.71 -1.39 14.20
CA ASN A 89 5.88 -2.38 14.88
C ASN A 89 4.42 -2.12 14.48
N ILE A 90 4.00 -2.56 13.29
CA ILE A 90 2.59 -2.66 12.87
C ILE A 90 2.06 -3.88 13.62
N GLY A 91 1.81 -3.64 14.90
CA GLY A 91 1.78 -4.64 15.96
C GLY A 91 1.84 -4.00 17.34
N SER A 92 2.09 -2.68 17.44
CA SER A 92 1.53 -1.92 18.56
C SER A 92 0.01 -2.06 18.45
N LYS A 93 -0.56 -2.86 19.36
CA LYS A 93 -2.00 -2.86 19.65
C LYS A 93 -2.47 -1.41 19.64
N GLN A 94 -3.16 -0.97 18.59
CA GLN A 94 -3.75 0.36 18.54
C GLN A 94 -4.87 0.40 19.57
N LEU A 95 -4.52 0.68 20.82
CA LEU A 95 -5.53 0.91 21.85
C LEU A 95 -6.17 2.27 21.57
N PRO A 96 -7.50 2.41 21.65
CA PRO A 96 -8.15 3.72 21.64
C PRO A 96 -7.50 4.61 22.72
N GLY A 97 -6.82 5.67 22.29
CA GLY A 97 -6.10 6.60 23.19
C GLY A 97 -4.57 6.62 23.08
N SER A 98 -3.95 5.88 22.15
CA SER A 98 -2.52 6.08 21.83
C SER A 98 -2.29 7.39 21.05
N PRO A 99 -1.13 8.05 21.18
CA PRO A 99 -0.81 9.27 20.43
C PRO A 99 -0.87 9.05 18.90
N ASP A 100 -0.56 7.83 18.45
CA ASP A 100 -0.64 7.44 17.04
C ASP A 100 -2.11 7.37 16.56
N ALA A 101 -3.05 6.89 17.40
CA ALA A 101 -4.46 6.80 17.04
C ALA A 101 -5.13 8.17 16.93
N VAL A 102 -4.79 9.10 17.84
CA VAL A 102 -5.29 10.49 17.78
C VAL A 102 -4.79 11.17 16.51
N THR A 103 -3.49 11.04 16.21
CA THR A 103 -2.89 11.59 14.99
C THR A 103 -3.54 11.02 13.73
N LEU A 104 -3.79 9.70 13.69
CA LEU A 104 -4.48 9.06 12.58
C LEU A 104 -5.91 9.60 12.42
N ALA A 105 -6.67 9.75 13.50
CA ALA A 105 -8.02 10.32 13.45
C ALA A 105 -8.03 11.73 12.85
N HIS A 106 -7.03 12.56 13.21
CA HIS A 106 -6.84 13.87 12.59
C HIS A 106 -6.59 13.77 11.09
N TRP A 107 -5.64 12.93 10.66
CA TRP A 107 -5.35 12.77 9.23
C TRP A 107 -6.54 12.23 8.45
N ILE A 108 -7.30 11.29 9.00
CA ILE A 108 -8.53 10.75 8.37
C ILE A 108 -9.52 11.88 8.08
N CYS A 109 -9.85 12.69 9.10
CA CYS A 109 -10.84 13.76 8.98
C CYS A 109 -10.34 14.91 8.09
N GLN A 110 -9.09 15.32 8.28
CA GLN A 110 -8.47 16.40 7.50
C GLN A 110 -8.37 16.03 6.02
N SER A 111 -7.95 14.81 5.70
CA SER A 111 -7.84 14.35 4.31
C SER A 111 -9.21 14.20 3.66
N TYR A 112 -10.23 13.78 4.42
CA TYR A 112 -11.61 13.73 3.94
C TYR A 112 -12.08 15.13 3.53
N ASN A 113 -11.92 16.14 4.38
CA ASN A 113 -12.28 17.53 4.04
C ASN A 113 -11.44 18.06 2.88
N HIS A 114 -10.13 17.79 2.87
CA HIS A 114 -9.25 18.21 1.78
C HIS A 114 -9.68 17.68 0.40
N HIS A 115 -10.08 16.40 0.33
CA HIS A 115 -10.44 15.75 -0.93
C HIS A 115 -11.91 15.96 -1.32
N LEU A 116 -12.83 15.98 -0.36
CA LEU A 116 -14.28 16.03 -0.61
C LEU A 116 -14.90 17.41 -0.37
N GLY A 117 -14.21 18.32 0.31
CA GLY A 117 -14.72 19.65 0.65
C GLY A 117 -15.83 19.64 1.70
N MET A 118 -15.94 18.55 2.48
CA MET A 118 -16.97 18.34 3.49
C MET A 118 -16.33 17.82 4.77
N ASP A 119 -16.91 18.13 5.93
CA ASP A 119 -16.44 17.55 7.19
C ASP A 119 -17.01 16.13 7.39
N LEU A 120 -16.13 15.16 7.66
CA LEU A 120 -16.53 13.78 7.97
C LEU A 120 -17.31 13.72 9.28
N LEU A 121 -16.84 14.47 10.28
CA LEU A 121 -17.43 14.53 11.61
C LEU A 121 -18.00 15.92 11.82
N ARG A 122 -19.15 16.01 12.49
CA ARG A 122 -19.71 17.30 12.88
C ARG A 122 -18.78 17.97 13.90
N ASN A 123 -18.26 19.13 13.55
CA ASN A 123 -17.40 19.92 14.43
C ASN A 123 -18.23 20.54 15.56
N ASP A 124 -18.14 19.98 16.76
CA ASP A 124 -18.82 20.51 17.96
C ASP A 124 -17.90 21.44 18.80
N GLY A 125 -16.77 21.89 18.24
CA GLY A 125 -15.84 22.83 18.89
C GLY A 125 -15.03 22.24 20.05
N GLY A 126 -14.91 20.92 20.15
CA GLY A 126 -14.24 20.20 21.23
C GLY A 126 -12.75 19.86 21.02
N ASN A 127 -12.06 19.50 22.11
CA ASN A 127 -10.64 19.10 22.21
C ASN A 127 -10.23 17.93 21.26
N GLU A 128 -8.96 17.75 20.92
CA GLU A 128 -8.47 16.68 20.01
C GLU A 128 -8.85 15.25 20.45
N GLU A 129 -8.86 14.98 21.76
CA GLU A 129 -9.31 13.70 22.32
C GLU A 129 -10.80 13.43 22.05
N SER A 130 -11.60 14.51 21.88
CA SER A 130 -12.99 14.40 21.45
C SER A 130 -13.09 13.94 20.00
N LEU A 131 -12.10 14.21 19.14
CA LEU A 131 -12.11 13.82 17.73
C LEU A 131 -12.00 12.30 17.58
N LEU A 132 -10.98 11.69 18.17
CA LEU A 132 -10.82 10.23 18.13
C LEU A 132 -12.04 9.53 18.73
N LYS A 133 -12.58 10.05 19.84
CA LYS A 133 -13.79 9.52 20.45
C LYS A 133 -14.99 9.64 19.50
N THR A 134 -15.16 10.76 18.81
CA THR A 134 -16.26 10.98 17.88
C THR A 134 -16.13 10.08 16.65
N LEU A 135 -14.92 9.93 16.12
CA LEU A 135 -14.62 9.02 15.01
C LEU A 135 -14.91 7.56 15.39
N TRP A 136 -14.49 7.14 16.59
CA TRP A 136 -14.68 5.79 17.10
C TRP A 136 -16.16 5.41 17.19
N HIS A 137 -17.00 6.34 17.64
CA HIS A 137 -18.44 6.15 17.81
C HIS A 137 -19.27 6.66 16.62
N HIS A 138 -18.63 6.96 15.49
CA HIS A 138 -19.33 7.37 14.28
C HIS A 138 -20.23 6.23 13.77
N GLN A 139 -21.42 6.56 13.28
CA GLN A 139 -22.43 5.58 12.87
C GLN A 139 -22.01 4.76 11.63
N ASP A 140 -21.36 5.42 10.68
CA ASP A 140 -20.89 4.77 9.45
C ASP A 140 -19.63 3.96 9.75
N ALA A 141 -19.49 2.83 9.08
CA ALA A 141 -18.35 1.94 9.23
C ALA A 141 -17.14 2.54 8.52
N ILE A 142 -16.12 2.90 9.29
CA ILE A 142 -14.88 3.50 8.77
C ILE A 142 -13.74 2.52 8.99
N LEU A 143 -13.06 2.16 7.91
CA LEU A 143 -11.91 1.26 7.86
C LEU A 143 -10.71 1.99 7.26
N CYS A 144 -9.49 1.62 7.65
CA CYS A 144 -8.27 2.03 6.95
C CYS A 144 -7.41 0.83 6.59
N CYS A 145 -6.84 0.84 5.38
CA CYS A 145 -5.91 -0.17 4.92
C CYS A 145 -4.65 0.44 4.27
N SER A 146 -3.56 -0.32 4.23
CA SER A 146 -2.29 0.11 3.63
C SER A 146 -2.38 0.32 2.10
N PHE A 147 -1.41 1.03 1.54
CA PHE A 147 -1.23 1.23 0.08
C PHE A 147 -0.39 0.12 -0.59
N GLU A 148 -0.29 -1.05 0.04
CA GLU A 148 0.55 -2.13 -0.47
C GLU A 148 -0.18 -2.93 -1.57
N MET A 149 0.57 -3.75 -2.32
CA MET A 149 -0.04 -4.64 -3.33
C MET A 149 -1.09 -5.57 -2.73
N GLN A 150 -0.98 -5.88 -1.43
CA GLN A 150 -1.99 -6.58 -0.66
C GLN A 150 -2.39 -5.70 0.54
N PRO A 151 -3.44 -4.89 0.41
CA PRO A 151 -3.86 -3.99 1.48
C PRO A 151 -4.27 -4.77 2.74
N VAL A 152 -3.65 -4.41 3.86
CA VAL A 152 -4.00 -4.93 5.19
C VAL A 152 -4.71 -3.84 5.97
N PHE A 153 -5.79 -4.20 6.65
CA PHE A 153 -6.50 -3.26 7.51
C PHE A 153 -5.67 -2.92 8.75
N THR A 154 -5.45 -1.63 8.97
CA THR A 154 -4.67 -1.11 10.09
C THR A 154 -5.54 -0.47 11.17
N PHE A 155 -6.74 -0.01 10.81
CA PHE A 155 -7.68 0.64 11.72
C PHE A 155 -9.13 0.38 11.30
N ALA A 156 -10.02 0.35 12.28
CA ALA A 156 -11.47 0.39 12.09
C ALA A 156 -12.11 1.12 13.27
N ASN A 157 -13.17 1.89 13.05
CA ASN A 157 -14.02 2.37 14.14
C ASN A 157 -14.94 1.25 14.67
N GLN A 158 -15.75 1.54 15.69
CA GLN A 158 -16.65 0.55 16.28
C GLN A 158 -17.61 -0.03 15.24
N ALA A 159 -18.25 0.82 14.45
CA ALA A 159 -19.17 0.39 13.39
C ALA A 159 -18.48 -0.49 12.34
N GLY A 160 -17.22 -0.20 11.97
CA GLY A 160 -16.44 -1.01 11.04
C GLY A 160 -16.08 -2.39 11.60
N LEU A 161 -15.74 -2.48 12.89
CA LEU A 161 -15.51 -3.76 13.57
C LEU A 161 -16.79 -4.59 13.66
N ASP A 162 -17.92 -3.95 13.99
CA ASP A 162 -19.23 -4.60 14.08
C ASP A 162 -19.68 -5.09 12.70
N MET A 163 -19.53 -4.26 11.66
CA MET A 163 -19.83 -4.60 10.27
C MET A 163 -19.04 -5.81 9.78
N LEU A 164 -17.73 -5.87 10.11
CA LEU A 164 -16.87 -6.99 9.74
C LEU A 164 -16.92 -8.17 10.71
N GLU A 165 -17.72 -8.10 11.78
CA GLU A 165 -17.78 -9.11 12.83
C GLU A 165 -16.40 -9.52 13.35
N THR A 166 -15.54 -8.54 13.59
CA THR A 166 -14.14 -8.77 13.97
C THR A 166 -13.72 -7.93 15.16
N SER A 167 -12.50 -8.16 15.63
CA SER A 167 -11.84 -7.32 16.63
C SER A 167 -10.68 -6.58 15.97
N LEU A 168 -10.22 -5.49 16.60
CA LEU A 168 -9.05 -4.76 16.11
C LEU A 168 -7.80 -5.64 16.01
N VAL A 169 -7.68 -6.68 16.84
CA VAL A 169 -6.56 -7.63 16.80
C VAL A 169 -6.66 -8.56 15.58
N ALA A 170 -7.85 -9.04 15.26
CA ALA A 170 -8.10 -9.95 14.14
C ALA A 170 -8.35 -9.21 12.81
N LEU A 171 -8.40 -7.88 12.83
CA LEU A 171 -8.69 -7.05 11.66
C LEU A 171 -7.64 -7.23 10.55
N GLN A 172 -6.38 -7.45 10.93
CA GLN A 172 -5.28 -7.66 9.98
C GLN A 172 -5.36 -9.01 9.24
N ASP A 173 -6.14 -9.97 9.75
CA ASP A 173 -6.35 -11.26 9.09
C ASP A 173 -7.40 -11.17 7.98
N ILE A 174 -8.16 -10.07 7.94
CA ILE A 174 -9.13 -9.76 6.89
C ILE A 174 -8.39 -9.02 5.77
N THR A 175 -8.53 -9.51 4.54
CA THR A 175 -7.95 -8.87 3.35
C THR A 175 -9.03 -8.09 2.60
N LEU A 176 -8.67 -6.97 1.98
CA LEU A 176 -9.62 -6.09 1.29
C LEU A 176 -10.41 -6.80 0.17
N ASP A 177 -9.77 -7.74 -0.52
CA ASP A 177 -10.41 -8.60 -1.54
C ASP A 177 -11.49 -9.50 -0.94
N LYS A 178 -11.37 -9.94 0.31
CA LYS A 178 -12.39 -10.81 0.92
C LYS A 178 -13.65 -10.07 1.35
N ILE A 179 -13.56 -8.75 1.50
CA ILE A 179 -14.70 -7.94 1.92
C ILE A 179 -15.60 -7.70 0.72
N PHE A 180 -15.08 -7.26 -0.42
CA PHE A 180 -15.91 -6.98 -1.59
C PHE A 180 -16.21 -8.24 -2.39
N ASP A 181 -17.42 -8.32 -2.94
CA ASP A 181 -17.74 -9.28 -3.99
C ASP A 181 -16.94 -9.02 -5.27
N GLU A 182 -17.03 -9.91 -6.25
CA GLU A 182 -16.24 -9.79 -7.49
C GLU A 182 -16.47 -8.47 -8.23
N ASP A 183 -17.69 -7.93 -8.17
CA ASP A 183 -18.03 -6.69 -8.86
C ASP A 183 -17.53 -5.46 -8.09
N GLY A 184 -17.64 -5.45 -6.76
CA GLY A 184 -17.03 -4.43 -5.90
C GLY A 184 -15.52 -4.39 -6.03
N GLN A 185 -14.85 -5.55 -6.11
CA GLN A 185 -13.42 -5.63 -6.38
C GLN A 185 -13.06 -5.01 -7.73
N LYS A 186 -13.76 -5.37 -8.82
CA LYS A 186 -13.52 -4.79 -10.15
C LYS A 186 -13.69 -3.27 -10.13
N GLN A 187 -14.71 -2.77 -9.45
CA GLN A 187 -14.96 -1.34 -9.32
C GLN A 187 -13.84 -0.65 -8.55
N LEU A 188 -13.44 -1.17 -7.40
CA LEU A 188 -12.28 -0.69 -6.65
C LEU A 188 -11.02 -0.67 -7.50
N HIS A 189 -10.70 -1.77 -8.16
CA HIS A 189 -9.51 -1.87 -9.02
C HIS A 189 -9.54 -0.88 -10.17
N SER A 190 -10.68 -0.71 -10.84
CA SER A 190 -10.85 0.30 -11.90
C SER A 190 -10.76 1.73 -11.36
N GLY A 191 -11.23 1.94 -10.12
CA GLY A 191 -11.22 3.21 -9.42
C GLY A 191 -9.87 3.55 -8.79
N LEU A 192 -8.95 2.59 -8.61
CA LEU A 192 -7.67 2.82 -7.94
C LEU A 192 -6.83 3.90 -8.62
N VAL A 193 -6.79 3.95 -9.96
CA VAL A 193 -6.07 5.01 -10.68
C VAL A 193 -6.66 6.37 -10.33
N LYS A 194 -7.99 6.49 -10.33
CA LYS A 194 -8.70 7.72 -9.96
C LYS A 194 -8.51 8.08 -8.49
N LEU A 195 -8.53 7.10 -7.59
CA LEU A 195 -8.18 7.28 -6.18
C LEU A 195 -6.76 7.83 -6.06
N MET A 196 -5.82 7.29 -6.85
CA MET A 196 -4.41 7.68 -6.89
C MET A 196 -4.15 9.07 -7.48
N GLU A 197 -4.97 9.54 -8.42
CA GLU A 197 -4.82 10.87 -9.03
C GLU A 197 -5.63 11.94 -8.31
N GLN A 198 -6.93 11.70 -8.07
CA GLN A 198 -7.87 12.67 -7.50
C GLN A 198 -7.88 12.67 -5.97
N GLY A 199 -7.49 11.57 -5.33
CA GLY A 199 -7.48 11.46 -3.86
C GLY A 199 -8.70 10.78 -3.27
N TYR A 200 -9.77 10.59 -4.03
CA TYR A 200 -10.97 9.86 -3.57
C TYR A 200 -11.76 9.24 -4.72
N ILE A 201 -12.61 8.27 -4.40
CA ILE A 201 -13.62 7.68 -5.28
C ILE A 201 -14.91 7.39 -4.52
N TYR A 202 -16.02 7.41 -5.25
CA TYR A 202 -17.29 6.89 -4.80
C TYR A 202 -17.52 5.51 -5.38
N LEU A 203 -17.96 4.60 -4.52
CA LEU A 203 -18.42 3.27 -4.89
C LEU A 203 -19.95 3.24 -4.69
N PRO A 204 -20.69 2.74 -5.68
CA PRO A 204 -22.14 2.59 -5.58
C PRO A 204 -22.53 1.60 -4.48
N ALA A 205 -23.83 1.48 -4.23
CA ALA A 205 -24.39 0.46 -3.36
C ALA A 205 -23.87 -0.94 -3.74
N GLY A 206 -23.64 -1.76 -2.73
CA GLY A 206 -23.06 -3.08 -2.92
C GLY A 206 -23.24 -3.98 -1.71
N VAL A 207 -22.64 -5.16 -1.81
CA VAL A 207 -22.60 -6.16 -0.74
C VAL A 207 -21.16 -6.50 -0.43
N CYS A 208 -20.85 -6.63 0.85
CA CYS A 208 -19.59 -7.16 1.34
C CYS A 208 -19.79 -8.36 2.25
N CYS A 209 -18.72 -9.08 2.52
CA CYS A 209 -18.66 -10.21 3.45
C CYS A 209 -17.98 -9.80 4.74
N SER A 210 -18.58 -10.14 5.87
CA SER A 210 -17.92 -10.06 7.18
C SER A 210 -16.82 -11.11 7.32
N GLY A 211 -15.97 -10.97 8.34
CA GLY A 211 -14.98 -11.99 8.70
C GLY A 211 -15.59 -13.35 9.10
N MET A 212 -16.88 -13.37 9.46
CA MET A 212 -17.63 -14.61 9.74
C MET A 212 -18.41 -15.14 8.53
N GLY A 213 -18.28 -14.47 7.37
CA GLY A 213 -18.92 -14.88 6.12
C GLY A 213 -20.39 -14.49 5.97
N ARG A 214 -20.91 -13.60 6.83
CA ARG A 214 -22.26 -13.03 6.63
C ARG A 214 -22.20 -11.92 5.59
N HIS A 215 -23.24 -11.83 4.77
CA HIS A 215 -23.37 -10.74 3.81
C HIS A 215 -23.87 -9.47 4.51
N VAL A 216 -23.27 -8.35 4.11
CA VAL A 216 -23.58 -7.00 4.59
C VAL A 216 -23.86 -6.14 3.36
N SER A 217 -25.04 -5.55 3.27
CA SER A 217 -25.34 -4.53 2.26
C SER A 217 -24.90 -3.16 2.73
N PHE A 218 -24.54 -2.26 1.82
CA PHE A 218 -24.33 -0.84 2.06
C PHE A 218 -24.89 -0.01 0.91
N GLU A 219 -25.37 1.21 1.19
CA GLU A 219 -25.96 2.08 0.15
C GLU A 219 -24.90 2.83 -0.65
N GLN A 220 -23.78 3.15 -0.04
CA GLN A 220 -22.67 3.84 -0.67
C GLN A 220 -21.39 3.57 0.10
N ALA A 221 -20.27 3.47 -0.62
CA ALA A 221 -18.96 3.53 0.02
C ALA A 221 -18.13 4.67 -0.57
N ILE A 222 -17.33 5.31 0.28
CA ILE A 222 -16.41 6.38 -0.09
C ILE A 222 -15.01 5.89 0.27
N ALA A 223 -14.11 5.88 -0.71
CA ALA A 223 -12.70 5.62 -0.45
C ALA A 223 -11.88 6.88 -0.71
N TRP A 224 -10.99 7.24 0.22
CA TRP A 224 -10.11 8.38 0.06
C TRP A 224 -8.71 8.10 0.59
N LYS A 225 -7.73 8.82 0.04
CA LYS A 225 -6.38 8.80 0.56
C LYS A 225 -6.34 9.56 1.88
N VAL A 226 -5.70 8.96 2.87
CA VAL A 226 -5.31 9.63 4.10
C VAL A 226 -3.87 10.11 3.91
N VAL A 227 -3.66 11.41 3.95
CA VAL A 227 -2.34 12.04 3.82
C VAL A 227 -1.88 12.59 5.18
N ARG A 228 -0.56 12.54 5.41
CA ARG A 228 0.07 13.17 6.57
C ARG A 228 0.29 14.66 6.30
N GLU A 229 0.77 15.39 7.30
CA GLU A 229 1.10 16.82 7.20
C GLU A 229 2.13 17.16 6.11
N ASP A 230 3.04 16.24 5.80
CA ASP A 230 4.04 16.37 4.73
C ASP A 230 3.48 16.04 3.34
N ASN A 231 2.16 15.85 3.22
CA ASN A 231 1.44 15.49 2.01
C ASN A 231 1.78 14.10 1.45
N ASN A 232 2.46 13.26 2.23
CA ASN A 232 2.70 11.87 1.88
C ASN A 232 1.48 11.01 2.24
N ALA A 233 1.12 10.11 1.32
CA ALA A 233 0.03 9.16 1.53
C ALA A 233 0.38 8.17 2.66
N HIS A 234 -0.51 8.07 3.65
CA HIS A 234 -0.38 7.17 4.79
C HIS A 234 -1.12 5.84 4.57
N CYS A 235 -2.42 5.93 4.29
CA CYS A 235 -3.31 4.78 4.09
C CYS A 235 -4.52 5.17 3.23
N VAL A 236 -5.32 4.19 2.82
CA VAL A 236 -6.65 4.42 2.24
C VAL A 236 -7.68 4.26 3.34
N ALA A 237 -8.58 5.22 3.48
CA ALA A 237 -9.76 5.08 4.31
C ALA A 237 -10.97 4.71 3.44
N LEU A 238 -11.84 3.85 3.97
CA LEU A 238 -13.13 3.50 3.40
C LEU A 238 -14.22 3.81 4.41
N CYS A 239 -15.29 4.48 3.99
CA CYS A 239 -16.49 4.72 4.78
C CYS A 239 -17.68 4.05 4.09
N PHE A 240 -18.36 3.14 4.78
CA PHE A 240 -19.56 2.46 4.32
C PHE A 240 -20.78 3.06 5.01
N VAL A 241 -21.67 3.63 4.21
CA VAL A 241 -22.85 4.38 4.66
C VAL A 241 -24.07 3.46 4.63
N ASN A 242 -24.90 3.55 5.67
CA ASN A 242 -26.15 2.79 5.81
C ASN A 242 -25.95 1.28 5.59
N TRP A 243 -24.95 0.72 6.26
CA TRP A 243 -24.66 -0.71 6.19
C TRP A 243 -25.62 -1.53 7.09
N ALA A 244 -25.94 -2.75 6.67
CA ALA A 244 -26.78 -3.68 7.43
C ALA A 244 -26.49 -5.13 7.05
N PHE A 245 -26.64 -6.05 8.01
CA PHE A 245 -26.62 -7.49 7.72
C PHE A 245 -27.87 -7.90 6.94
N LEU A 246 -27.68 -8.80 5.98
CA LEU A 246 -28.75 -9.44 5.20
C LEU A 246 -29.31 -10.69 5.88
#